data_AF-A0A453IIZ2-F1
#
_entry.id   AF-A0A453IIZ2-F1
#
_cell.length_a   1.000
_cell.length_b   1.000
_cell.length_c   1.000
_cell.angle_alpha   90.00
_cell.angle_beta   90.00
_cell.angle_gamma   90.00
#
_symmetry.space_group_name_H-M   'P 1'
#
loop_
_entity.id
_entity.type
_entity.pdbx_description
1 polymer ?
#
loop_
_entity_poly.entity_id
_entity_poly.type
_entity_poly.pdbx_seq_one_letter_code
_entity_poly.pdbx_strand_id
1 'polypeptide(L)'
;MACRFLLAVLLASSAWVAASAGAADEVMVPRPAAAAAALTFGEGYTQLFGDSNLRLHGDGKRVHISLDERTGSGFASQGAYLHGFFSASIKLPSDYAAGVVVAFYMSNGDVYEKTHDELDFEFLGNVKGKEWRVQTNVYGDGSTAVGREERYGLWFDPTQDFHRYAILWTNRTIV
;
A
#
# COMPACT_ATOMS: atom_id res chain seq x y z
N MET A 1 1.85 9.35 -16.58
CA MET A 1 2.50 10.13 -15.50
C MET A 1 3.57 9.25 -14.84
N ALA A 2 4.65 9.78 -14.27
CA ALA A 2 5.59 8.96 -13.52
C ALA A 2 5.28 9.09 -12.02
N CYS A 3 5.13 7.97 -11.31
CA CYS A 3 4.80 7.94 -9.88
C CYS A 3 5.91 7.26 -9.08
N ARG A 4 6.12 7.71 -7.85
CA ARG A 4 6.92 6.98 -6.87
C ARG A 4 6.08 5.88 -6.24
N PHE A 5 6.75 4.81 -5.85
CA PHE A 5 6.19 3.76 -5.00
C PHE A 5 6.37 4.15 -3.53
N LEU A 6 5.37 3.89 -2.68
CA LEU A 6 5.39 4.22 -1.25
C LEU A 6 4.82 3.08 -0.40
N LEU A 7 5.39 2.92 0.81
CA LEU A 7 4.82 2.10 1.88
C LEU A 7 4.92 2.87 3.19
N ALA A 8 3.80 3.01 3.91
CA ALA A 8 3.72 3.76 5.16
C ALA A 8 2.77 3.10 6.17
N VAL A 9 2.96 3.45 7.45
CA VAL A 9 2.01 3.16 8.53
C VAL A 9 1.67 4.45 9.26
N LEU A 10 0.37 4.75 9.35
CA LEU A 10 -0.18 6.02 9.83
C LEU A 10 -1.42 5.77 10.68
N LEU A 11 -1.81 6.77 11.47
CA LEU A 11 -3.14 6.83 12.06
C LEU A 11 -4.12 7.39 11.01
N ALA A 12 -5.22 6.69 10.77
CA ALA A 12 -6.33 7.22 9.98
C ALA A 12 -7.26 8.06 10.86
N SER A 13 -7.63 9.24 10.37
CA SER A 13 -8.84 9.94 10.79
C SER A 13 -10.03 9.34 10.03
N SER A 14 -10.95 8.66 10.73
CA SER A 14 -12.04 7.94 10.09
C SER A 14 -13.16 8.87 9.59
N ALA A 15 -13.63 8.66 8.35
CA ALA A 15 -15.00 8.95 7.92
C ALA A 15 -15.66 7.65 7.42
N TRP A 16 -16.87 7.36 7.91
CA TRP A 16 -17.62 6.14 7.58
C TRP A 16 -18.49 6.35 6.35
N VAL A 17 -18.40 5.45 5.37
CA VAL A 17 -19.41 5.22 4.32
C VAL A 17 -19.55 3.71 4.11
N ALA A 18 -20.79 3.23 4.05
CA ALA A 18 -21.16 1.85 3.79
C ALA A 18 -21.67 1.71 2.34
N ALA A 19 -21.29 0.63 1.67
CA ALA A 19 -21.92 0.17 0.43
C ALA A 19 -21.81 -1.35 0.29
N SER A 20 -22.84 -1.95 -0.31
CA SER A 20 -23.06 -3.40 -0.50
C SER A 20 -22.45 -3.93 -1.80
N ALA A 21 -22.01 -5.18 -1.78
CA ALA A 21 -21.31 -5.86 -2.86
C ALA A 21 -22.20 -6.29 -4.04
N GLY A 22 -21.62 -6.25 -5.25
CA GLY A 22 -22.03 -6.97 -6.45
C GLY A 22 -20.87 -7.84 -6.96
N ALA A 23 -21.18 -8.97 -7.59
CA ALA A 23 -20.23 -10.02 -7.94
C ALA A 23 -19.20 -9.59 -9.01
N ALA A 24 -17.96 -10.04 -8.85
CA ALA A 24 -16.87 -9.84 -9.81
C ALA A 24 -16.72 -11.08 -10.72
N ASP A 25 -16.63 -10.85 -12.02
CA ASP A 25 -16.13 -11.84 -12.99
C ASP A 25 -14.62 -12.02 -12.81
N GLU A 26 -14.14 -13.27 -12.87
CA GLU A 26 -12.72 -13.59 -12.74
C GLU A 26 -11.92 -13.06 -13.94
N VAL A 27 -11.09 -12.05 -13.70
CA VAL A 27 -10.06 -11.61 -14.65
C VAL A 27 -8.80 -12.45 -14.44
N MET A 28 -8.43 -13.25 -15.43
CA MET A 28 -7.17 -14.00 -15.44
C MET A 28 -5.98 -13.04 -15.52
N VAL A 29 -5.32 -12.81 -14.39
CA VAL A 29 -4.08 -12.03 -14.32
C VAL A 29 -2.93 -12.88 -14.89
N PRO A 30 -2.20 -12.42 -15.93
CA PRO A 30 -1.07 -13.17 -16.47
C PRO A 30 0.02 -13.33 -15.40
N ARG A 31 0.52 -14.56 -15.23
CA ARG A 31 1.62 -14.90 -14.33
C ARG A 31 2.86 -14.06 -14.71
N PRO A 32 3.42 -13.24 -13.79
CA PRO A 32 4.60 -12.45 -14.12
C PRO A 32 5.77 -13.37 -14.51
N ALA A 33 6.56 -12.91 -15.47
CA ALA A 33 7.88 -13.47 -15.76
C ALA A 33 8.73 -13.54 -14.47
N ALA A 34 9.68 -14.46 -14.42
CA ALA A 34 10.51 -14.81 -13.26
C ALA A 34 10.71 -13.64 -12.27
N ALA A 35 10.39 -13.86 -10.99
CA ALA A 35 10.49 -12.86 -9.95
C ALA A 35 11.87 -12.16 -10.03
N ALA A 36 11.86 -10.88 -10.38
CA ALA A 36 13.06 -10.05 -10.34
C ALA A 36 13.68 -10.20 -8.95
N ALA A 37 15.01 -10.27 -8.88
CA ALA A 37 15.70 -10.34 -7.60
C ALA A 37 15.24 -9.17 -6.72
N ALA A 38 14.79 -9.47 -5.50
CA ALA A 38 14.33 -8.45 -4.57
C ALA A 38 15.48 -7.48 -4.28
N LEU A 39 15.27 -6.21 -4.63
CA LEU A 39 16.19 -5.11 -4.29
C LEU A 39 16.35 -5.05 -2.77
N THR A 40 17.57 -4.75 -2.32
CA THR A 40 17.75 -4.30 -0.94
C THR A 40 17.12 -2.92 -0.78
N PHE A 41 16.78 -2.56 0.46
CA PHE A 41 16.19 -1.26 0.77
C PHE A 41 17.05 -0.10 0.27
N GLY A 42 18.36 -0.17 0.48
CA GLY A 42 19.30 0.88 0.07
C GLY A 42 19.45 1.04 -1.45
N GLU A 43 19.16 0.00 -2.23
CA GLU A 43 19.20 0.07 -3.70
C GLU A 43 17.93 0.70 -4.29
N GLY A 44 16.77 0.45 -3.67
CA GLY A 44 15.48 0.79 -4.26
C GLY A 44 14.74 1.96 -3.60
N TYR A 45 15.02 2.23 -2.33
CA TYR A 45 14.12 3.00 -1.47
C TYR A 45 14.87 4.00 -0.57
N THR A 46 14.12 4.99 -0.07
CA THR A 46 14.57 6.00 0.88
C THR A 46 13.50 6.18 1.94
N GLN A 47 13.92 6.24 3.21
CA GLN A 47 13.03 6.58 4.31
C GLN A 47 12.53 8.03 4.16
N LEU A 48 11.21 8.22 4.28
CA LEU A 48 10.59 9.54 4.24
C LEU A 48 10.44 10.15 5.63
N PHE A 49 10.00 9.34 6.60
CA PHE A 49 9.78 9.77 7.99
C PHE A 49 9.83 8.57 8.96
N GLY A 50 9.76 8.86 10.27
CA GLY A 50 9.57 7.86 11.32
C GLY A 50 10.80 7.56 12.18
N ASP A 51 11.94 8.18 11.92
CA ASP A 51 13.19 8.00 12.68
C ASP A 51 13.52 6.51 12.91
N SER A 52 13.56 6.06 14.17
CA SER A 52 13.86 4.67 14.56
C SER A 52 12.69 3.69 14.43
N ASN A 53 11.52 4.15 13.96
CA ASN A 53 10.34 3.33 13.69
C ASN A 53 10.43 2.62 12.33
N LEU A 54 11.43 2.94 11.50
CA LEU A 54 11.82 2.13 10.35
C LEU A 54 13.10 1.36 10.66
N ARG A 55 13.05 0.02 10.56
CA ARG A 55 14.20 -0.86 10.81
C ARG A 55 14.39 -1.85 9.68
N LEU A 56 15.65 -2.02 9.27
CA LEU A 56 16.03 -2.97 8.24
C LEU A 56 16.47 -4.30 8.86
N HIS A 57 16.07 -5.40 8.24
CA HIS A 57 16.39 -6.77 8.63
C HIS A 57 16.79 -7.60 7.40
N GLY A 58 17.47 -8.73 7.62
CA GLY A 58 17.79 -9.70 6.56
C GLY A 58 18.56 -9.07 5.40
N ASP A 59 19.73 -8.51 5.70
CA ASP A 59 20.61 -7.82 4.75
C ASP A 59 19.93 -6.68 3.98
N GLY A 60 18.98 -6.01 4.63
CA GLY A 60 18.26 -4.88 4.03
C GLY A 60 17.11 -5.28 3.10
N LYS A 61 16.77 -6.57 2.98
CA LYS A 61 15.67 -7.04 2.12
C LYS A 61 14.30 -7.08 2.81
N ARG A 62 14.28 -6.87 4.14
CA ARG A 62 13.04 -6.76 4.92
C ARG A 62 13.03 -5.44 5.67
N VAL A 63 11.91 -4.74 5.61
CA VAL A 63 11.67 -3.51 6.37
C VAL A 63 10.61 -3.82 7.42
N HIS A 64 10.87 -3.41 8.65
CA HIS A 64 9.88 -3.30 9.71
C HIS A 64 9.55 -1.82 9.88
N ILE A 65 8.28 -1.46 9.65
CA ILE A 65 7.75 -0.13 9.95
C ILE A 65 6.82 -0.22 11.17
N SER A 66 6.95 0.71 12.10
CA SER A 66 6.12 0.81 13.29
C SER A 66 5.49 2.18 13.43
N LEU A 67 4.47 2.24 14.29
CA LEU A 67 3.75 3.44 14.69
C LEU A 67 3.67 3.44 16.21
N ASP A 68 3.96 4.58 16.82
CA ASP A 68 3.78 4.85 18.24
C ASP A 68 3.13 6.24 18.42
N GLU A 69 3.00 6.69 19.67
CA GLU A 69 2.40 7.99 20.00
C GLU A 69 3.20 9.19 19.45
N ARG A 70 4.47 8.99 19.07
CA ARG A 70 5.35 10.05 18.59
C ARG A 70 5.29 10.17 17.07
N THR A 71 5.35 9.05 16.33
CA THR A 71 5.33 9.07 14.87
C THR A 71 4.99 7.72 14.24
N GLY A 72 4.41 7.76 13.04
CA GLY A 72 4.37 6.62 12.13
C GLY A 72 5.73 6.36 11.48
N SER A 73 5.74 5.61 10.39
CA SER A 73 6.93 5.52 9.54
C SER A 73 6.56 5.22 8.10
N GLY A 74 7.42 5.63 7.17
CA GLY A 74 7.19 5.41 5.76
C GLY A 74 8.43 5.62 4.92
N PHE A 75 8.42 5.03 3.74
CA PHE A 75 9.49 5.11 2.77
C PHE A 75 8.93 5.16 1.36
N ALA A 76 9.74 5.65 0.42
CA ALA A 76 9.40 5.71 -0.99
C ALA A 76 10.51 5.15 -1.86
N SER A 77 10.19 4.79 -3.09
CA SER A 77 11.20 4.47 -4.09
C SER A 77 12.08 5.68 -4.40
N GLN A 78 13.35 5.41 -4.66
CA GLN A 78 14.30 6.43 -5.12
C GLN A 78 13.91 6.94 -6.52
N GLY A 79 13.49 6.02 -7.40
CA GLY A 79 13.01 6.33 -8.74
C GLY A 79 11.52 6.63 -8.82
N ALA A 80 11.13 7.35 -9.87
CA ALA A 80 9.75 7.49 -10.32
C ALA A 80 9.55 6.63 -11.58
N TYR A 81 8.36 6.05 -11.72
CA TYR A 81 8.07 5.06 -12.75
C TYR A 81 6.82 5.44 -13.53
N LEU A 82 6.88 5.32 -14.85
CA LEU A 82 5.74 5.36 -15.74
C LEU A 82 5.44 3.91 -16.14
N HIS A 83 4.40 3.33 -15.55
CA HIS A 83 4.06 1.90 -15.66
C HIS A 83 5.03 0.95 -14.96
N GLY A 84 4.56 -0.27 -14.69
CA GLY A 84 5.36 -1.32 -14.09
C GLY A 84 4.53 -2.35 -13.33
N PHE A 85 5.23 -3.33 -12.76
CA PHE A 85 4.68 -4.30 -11.82
C PHE A 85 5.36 -4.06 -10.47
N PHE A 86 4.58 -3.63 -9.49
CA PHE A 86 5.07 -3.27 -8.16
C PHE A 86 4.46 -4.24 -7.17
N SER A 87 5.30 -4.92 -6.40
CA SER A 87 4.80 -5.91 -5.44
C SER A 87 5.59 -5.87 -4.14
N ALA A 88 4.90 -6.08 -3.04
CA ALA A 88 5.50 -6.29 -1.73
C ALA A 88 4.88 -7.50 -1.04
N SER A 89 5.70 -8.22 -0.28
CA SER A 89 5.24 -9.20 0.69
C SER A 89 5.01 -8.48 2.02
N ILE A 90 3.76 -8.38 2.46
CA ILE A 90 3.34 -7.61 3.64
C ILE A 90 2.71 -8.56 4.65
N LYS A 91 3.08 -8.41 5.92
CA LYS A 91 2.42 -9.04 7.06
C LYS A 91 1.94 -7.96 8.02
N LEU A 92 0.68 -8.01 8.40
CA LEU A 92 0.03 -6.99 9.24
C LEU A 92 0.21 -7.30 10.74
N PRO A 93 0.11 -6.29 11.63
CA PRO A 93 0.19 -6.55 13.07
C PRO A 93 -1.05 -7.32 13.58
N SER A 94 -0.82 -8.25 14.51
CA SER A 94 -1.86 -9.11 15.10
C SER A 94 -2.57 -8.50 16.31
N ASP A 95 -2.08 -7.37 16.81
CA ASP A 95 -2.60 -6.70 18.00
C ASP A 95 -3.73 -5.71 17.67
N TYR A 96 -4.18 -4.95 18.68
CA TYR A 96 -5.17 -3.89 18.51
C TYR A 96 -4.65 -2.84 17.51
N ALA A 97 -5.34 -2.71 16.37
CA ALA A 97 -4.93 -1.83 15.28
C ALA A 97 -6.06 -0.86 14.86
N ALA A 98 -7.06 -0.66 15.71
CA ALA A 98 -8.17 0.23 15.38
C ALA A 98 -7.65 1.66 15.12
N GLY A 99 -8.00 2.22 13.97
CA GLY A 99 -7.52 3.53 13.54
C GLY A 99 -6.12 3.53 12.94
N VAL A 100 -5.45 2.38 12.82
CA VAL A 100 -4.17 2.25 12.08
C VAL A 100 -4.45 1.92 10.63
N VAL A 101 -3.73 2.59 9.72
CA VAL A 101 -3.68 2.24 8.30
C VAL A 101 -2.26 1.89 7.92
N VAL A 102 -2.09 0.72 7.30
CA VAL A 102 -0.88 0.38 6.55
C VAL A 102 -1.18 0.64 5.09
N ALA A 103 -0.44 1.55 4.44
CA ALA A 103 -0.70 1.99 3.08
C ALA A 103 0.44 1.56 2.15
N PHE A 104 0.12 0.81 1.10
CA PHE A 104 1.02 0.40 0.00
C PHE A 104 0.49 1.04 -1.28
N TYR A 105 1.19 2.04 -1.82
CA TYR A 105 0.61 2.90 -2.84
C TYR A 105 1.62 3.44 -3.84
N MET A 106 1.12 4.02 -4.93
CA MET A 106 1.90 4.78 -5.90
C MET A 106 1.33 6.17 -6.01
N SER A 107 2.18 7.20 -5.95
CA SER A 107 1.73 8.59 -6.05
C SER A 107 2.76 9.48 -6.73
N ASN A 108 2.28 10.56 -7.33
CA ASN A 108 3.11 11.69 -7.75
C ASN A 108 2.71 13.00 -7.02
N GLY A 109 2.07 12.88 -5.86
CA GLY A 109 1.69 14.00 -4.99
C GLY A 109 2.86 14.83 -4.48
N ASP A 110 4.09 14.29 -4.46
CA ASP A 110 5.30 15.05 -4.15
C ASP A 110 5.64 16.10 -5.22
N VAL A 111 5.14 15.91 -6.45
CA VAL A 111 5.33 16.84 -7.58
C VAL A 111 4.04 17.60 -7.91
N TYR A 112 2.88 16.94 -7.83
CA TYR A 112 1.57 17.46 -8.24
C TYR A 112 0.57 17.52 -7.09
N GLU A 113 0.87 18.33 -6.06
CA GLU A 113 0.10 18.39 -4.80
C GLU A 113 -1.45 18.41 -4.97
N LYS A 114 -1.98 19.12 -5.98
CA LYS A 114 -3.42 19.33 -6.17
C LYS A 114 -4.05 18.56 -7.33
N THR A 115 -3.25 17.84 -8.11
CA THR A 115 -3.70 17.19 -9.35
C THR A 115 -2.97 15.87 -9.57
N HIS A 116 -2.55 15.21 -8.50
CA HIS A 116 -1.76 14.00 -8.59
C HIS A 116 -2.60 12.80 -9.03
N ASP A 117 -1.90 11.83 -9.61
CA ASP A 117 -2.40 10.48 -9.79
C ASP A 117 -1.94 9.62 -8.61
N GLU A 118 -2.83 8.76 -8.10
CA GLU A 118 -2.54 7.87 -6.98
C GLU A 118 -3.28 6.53 -7.10
N LEU A 119 -2.60 5.44 -6.72
CA LEU A 119 -3.11 4.07 -6.71
C LEU A 119 -2.84 3.45 -5.35
N ASP A 120 -3.89 3.03 -4.63
CA ASP A 120 -3.78 2.70 -3.22
C ASP A 120 -4.15 1.25 -2.89
N PHE A 121 -3.40 0.67 -1.97
CA PHE A 121 -3.87 -0.35 -1.04
C PHE A 121 -3.76 0.19 0.38
N GLU A 122 -4.89 0.28 1.07
CA GLU A 122 -4.96 0.68 2.47
C GLU A 122 -5.51 -0.48 3.31
N PHE A 123 -4.65 -1.06 4.15
CA PHE A 123 -5.06 -2.05 5.12
C PHE A 123 -5.61 -1.33 6.35
N LEU A 124 -6.91 -1.48 6.57
CA LEU A 124 -7.67 -0.82 7.62
C LEU A 124 -7.67 -1.69 8.87
N GLY A 125 -6.92 -1.26 9.88
CA GLY A 125 -6.81 -1.95 11.16
C GLY A 125 -8.10 -1.89 11.96
N ASN A 126 -8.23 -2.87 12.86
CA ASN A 126 -9.47 -3.10 13.60
C ASN A 126 -9.20 -3.36 15.08
N VAL A 127 -10.26 -3.35 15.88
CA VAL A 127 -10.18 -3.77 17.29
C VAL A 127 -9.77 -5.24 17.37
N LYS A 128 -9.13 -5.62 18.48
CA LYS A 128 -8.62 -6.99 18.69
C LYS A 128 -9.71 -8.04 18.43
N GLY A 129 -9.38 -9.06 17.65
CA GLY A 129 -10.29 -10.17 17.30
C GLY A 129 -11.29 -9.85 16.19
N LYS A 130 -11.18 -8.69 15.52
CA LYS A 130 -11.91 -8.38 14.30
C LYS A 130 -10.97 -8.35 13.11
N GLU A 131 -11.51 -8.71 11.95
CA GLU A 131 -10.73 -8.86 10.72
C GLU A 131 -10.24 -7.51 10.19
N TRP A 132 -9.05 -7.54 9.60
CA TRP A 132 -8.54 -6.48 8.74
C TRP A 132 -9.40 -6.38 7.47
N ARG A 133 -9.53 -5.16 6.95
CA ARG A 133 -10.07 -4.92 5.61
C ARG A 133 -9.01 -4.29 4.74
N VAL A 134 -9.09 -4.56 3.44
CA VAL A 134 -8.26 -3.85 2.46
C VAL A 134 -9.17 -2.91 1.67
N GLN A 135 -8.75 -1.66 1.54
CA GLN A 135 -9.36 -0.68 0.66
C GLN A 135 -8.43 -0.44 -0.53
N THR A 136 -8.98 -0.41 -1.73
CA THR A 136 -8.29 0.06 -2.94
C THR A 136 -8.85 1.40 -3.35
N ASN A 137 -8.04 2.25 -3.96
CA ASN A 137 -8.47 3.56 -4.43
C ASN A 137 -7.65 4.01 -5.66
N VAL A 138 -8.24 4.90 -6.47
CA VAL A 138 -7.62 5.49 -7.65
C VAL A 138 -7.97 6.97 -7.73
N TYR A 139 -6.94 7.82 -7.64
CA TYR A 139 -6.99 9.24 -7.99
C TYR A 139 -6.32 9.48 -9.34
N GLY A 140 -6.86 10.43 -10.10
CA GLY A 140 -6.35 10.76 -11.42
C GLY A 140 -7.27 11.69 -12.19
N ASP A 141 -6.90 11.99 -13.43
CA ASP A 141 -7.59 12.97 -14.30
C ASP A 141 -7.69 14.38 -13.67
N GLY A 142 -6.71 14.73 -12.82
CA GLY A 142 -6.67 15.99 -12.10
C GLY A 142 -7.65 16.10 -10.93
N SER A 143 -8.36 15.02 -10.57
CA SER A 143 -9.22 14.96 -9.40
C SER A 143 -8.51 14.31 -8.22
N THR A 144 -8.27 15.09 -7.17
CA THR A 144 -7.79 14.61 -5.85
C THR A 144 -8.87 14.72 -4.77
N ALA A 145 -10.06 15.24 -5.11
CA ALA A 145 -11.12 15.54 -4.15
C ALA A 145 -12.08 14.36 -3.91
N VAL A 146 -12.19 13.44 -4.88
CA VAL A 146 -13.09 12.28 -4.83
C VAL A 146 -12.32 11.05 -5.30
N GLY A 147 -12.24 10.04 -4.44
CA GLY A 147 -11.65 8.75 -4.76
C GLY A 147 -12.63 7.80 -5.47
N ARG A 148 -12.13 6.62 -5.81
CA ARG A 148 -12.83 5.48 -6.39
C ARG A 148 -12.63 4.27 -5.48
N GLU A 149 -13.11 4.38 -4.24
CA GLU A 149 -12.84 3.41 -3.19
C GLU A 149 -13.61 2.09 -3.39
N GLU A 150 -12.89 0.97 -3.25
CA GLU A 150 -13.49 -0.36 -3.07
C GLU A 150 -12.94 -1.00 -1.79
N ARG A 151 -13.74 -1.82 -1.10
CA ARG A 151 -13.37 -2.43 0.18
C ARG A 151 -13.66 -3.92 0.21
N TYR A 152 -12.68 -4.70 0.65
CA TYR A 152 -12.75 -6.16 0.68
C TYR A 152 -12.34 -6.73 2.03
N GLY A 153 -12.98 -7.85 2.38
CA GLY A 153 -12.45 -8.78 3.37
C GLY A 153 -11.38 -9.67 2.75
N LEU A 154 -10.49 -10.20 3.58
CA LEU A 154 -9.46 -11.14 3.16
C LEU A 154 -9.90 -12.56 3.54
N TRP A 155 -9.75 -13.52 2.63
CA TRP A 155 -10.08 -14.94 2.89
C TRP A 155 -9.02 -15.68 3.72
N PHE A 156 -8.06 -14.94 4.28
CA PHE A 156 -6.98 -15.40 5.13
C PHE A 156 -6.72 -14.35 6.22
N ASP A 157 -6.06 -14.75 7.31
CA ASP A 157 -5.61 -13.82 8.34
C ASP A 157 -4.26 -13.19 7.92
N PRO A 158 -4.22 -11.91 7.53
CA PRO A 158 -3.01 -11.25 7.02
C PRO A 158 -1.95 -11.00 8.12
N THR A 159 -2.23 -11.39 9.37
CA THR A 159 -1.33 -11.23 10.51
C THR A 159 -0.47 -12.47 10.76
N GLN A 160 -0.87 -13.63 10.24
CA GLN A 160 -0.18 -14.91 10.48
C GLN A 160 1.10 -15.05 9.64
N ASP A 161 1.05 -14.65 8.36
CA ASP A 161 2.18 -14.77 7.45
C ASP A 161 2.25 -13.59 6.47
N PHE A 162 3.33 -13.53 5.69
CA PHE A 162 3.49 -12.56 4.62
C PHE A 162 2.66 -12.97 3.41
N HIS A 163 1.84 -12.03 2.91
CA HIS A 163 1.08 -12.18 1.68
C HIS A 163 1.56 -11.17 0.64
N ARG A 164 1.53 -11.56 -0.64
CA ARG A 164 1.95 -10.67 -1.72
C ARG A 164 0.79 -9.80 -2.18
N TYR A 165 1.00 -8.49 -2.15
CA TYR A 165 0.12 -7.48 -2.74
C TYR A 165 0.87 -6.84 -3.90
N ALA A 166 0.17 -6.57 -5.00
CA ALA A 166 0.78 -6.06 -6.19
C ALA A 166 -0.14 -5.12 -6.95
N ILE A 167 0.47 -4.16 -7.63
CA ILE A 167 -0.16 -3.28 -8.62
C ILE A 167 0.53 -3.55 -9.95
N LEU A 168 -0.23 -4.00 -10.95
CA LEU A 168 0.19 -3.99 -12.33
C LEU A 168 -0.39 -2.75 -12.98
N TRP A 169 0.46 -1.79 -13.34
CA TRP A 169 0.04 -0.58 -14.03
C TRP A 169 0.64 -0.56 -15.43
N THR A 170 -0.22 -0.46 -16.44
CA THR A 170 0.16 -0.34 -17.86
C THR A 170 -0.53 0.88 -18.48
N ASN A 171 -0.27 1.14 -19.76
CA ASN A 171 -0.98 2.19 -20.49
C ASN A 171 -2.44 1.84 -20.83
N ARG A 172 -2.89 0.60 -20.57
CA ARG A 172 -4.26 0.13 -20.88
C ARG A 172 -5.08 -0.23 -19.66
N THR A 173 -4.43 -0.70 -18.61
CA THR A 173 -5.12 -1.28 -17.44
C THR A 173 -4.28 -1.15 -16.18
N ILE A 174 -4.98 -1.10 -15.06
CA ILE A 174 -4.48 -1.26 -13.69
C ILE A 174 -5.16 -2.52 -13.12
N VAL A 175 -4.36 -3.40 -12.54
CA VAL A 175 -4.80 -4.65 -11.88
C VAL A 175 -4.17 -4.76 -10.51
#